data_AF-A0A536P3V5-F1
#
_entry.id   AF-A0A536P3V5-F1
#
_cell.length_a   1.000
_cell.length_b   1.000
_cell.length_c   1.000
_cell.angle_alpha   90.00
_cell.angle_beta   90.00
_cell.angle_gamma   90.00
#
_symmetry.space_group_name_H-M   'P 1'
#
loop_
_entity.id
_entity.type
_entity.pdbx_description
1 polymer ?
#
loop_
_entity_poly.entity_id
_entity_poly.type
_entity_poly.pdbx_seq_one_letter_code
_entity_poly.pdbx_strand_id
1 'polypeptide(L)'
;MATEEEQIAALLKEASETHHTVYRIVDGDDPDWASWYADWLIRLSELPTILQTTPVRSELVYELVSLDREFNRSKPTEPWERFYARQLLQRFQPARAS
;
A
#
# COMPACT_ATOMS: atom_id res chain seq x y z
N MET A 1 18.94 10.56 2.40
CA MET A 1 18.11 9.48 2.96
C MET A 1 16.77 9.57 2.25
N ALA A 2 16.19 8.43 1.84
CA ALA A 2 14.87 8.43 1.22
C ALA A 2 13.81 8.90 2.23
N THR A 3 12.77 9.58 1.78
CA THR A 3 11.65 9.98 2.65
C THR A 3 10.82 8.75 3.03
N GLU A 4 10.03 8.85 4.11
CA GLU A 4 9.10 7.78 4.51
C GLU A 4 8.13 7.42 3.36
N GLU A 5 7.71 8.43 2.58
CA GLU A 5 6.87 8.23 1.39
C GLU A 5 7.57 7.41 0.31
N GLU A 6 8.85 7.70 0.03
CA GLU A 6 9.64 6.96 -0.94
C GLU A 6 9.89 5.51 -0.49
N GLN A 7 10.06 5.29 0.81
CA GLN A 7 10.20 3.95 1.38
C GLN A 7 8.90 3.14 1.22
N ILE A 8 7.74 3.72 1.55
CA ILE A 8 6.45 3.04 1.40
C ILE A 8 6.13 2.79 -0.08
N ALA A 9 6.43 3.74 -0.97
CA ALA A 9 6.28 3.53 -2.41
C ALA A 9 7.13 2.35 -2.92
N ALA A 10 8.36 2.19 -2.40
CA ALA A 10 9.19 1.05 -2.72
C ALA A 10 8.59 -0.27 -2.22
N LEU A 11 8.04 -0.31 -1.00
CA LEU A 11 7.36 -1.49 -0.45
C LEU A 11 6.11 -1.87 -1.27
N LEU A 12 5.33 -0.88 -1.72
CA LEU A 12 4.16 -1.13 -2.57
C LEU A 12 4.57 -1.72 -3.93
N LYS A 13 5.65 -1.22 -4.51
CA LYS A 13 6.22 -1.78 -5.74
C LYS A 13 6.66 -3.23 -5.54
N GLU A 14 7.39 -3.50 -4.47
CA GLU A 14 7.87 -4.85 -4.14
C GLU A 14 6.71 -5.83 -3.90
N ALA A 15 5.67 -5.39 -3.19
CA ALA A 15 4.45 -6.15 -3.01
C ALA A 15 3.83 -6.51 -4.37
N SER A 16 3.76 -5.55 -5.31
CA SER A 16 3.24 -5.80 -6.66
C SER A 16 4.06 -6.82 -7.44
N GLU A 17 5.38 -6.69 -7.44
CA GLU A 17 6.27 -7.61 -8.15
C GLU A 17 6.20 -9.03 -7.57
N THR A 18 6.13 -9.13 -6.24
CA THR A 18 5.97 -10.40 -5.52
C THR A 18 4.60 -11.02 -5.82
N HIS A 19 3.53 -10.21 -5.77
CA HIS A 19 2.18 -10.63 -6.07
C HIS A 19 2.07 -11.20 -7.49
N HIS A 20 2.55 -10.46 -8.50
CA HIS A 20 2.57 -10.93 -9.88
C HIS A 20 3.39 -12.20 -10.07
N THR A 21 4.47 -12.37 -9.31
CA THR A 21 5.30 -13.58 -9.38
C THR A 21 4.56 -14.80 -8.84
N VAL A 22 3.82 -14.65 -7.73
CA VAL A 22 3.00 -15.71 -7.12
C VAL A 22 1.76 -16.01 -7.97
N TYR A 23 1.11 -14.98 -8.51
CA TYR A 23 -0.17 -15.05 -9.24
C TYR A 23 -0.04 -14.91 -10.76
N ARG A 24 1.06 -15.40 -11.34
CA ARG A 24 1.39 -15.32 -12.79
C ARG A 24 0.30 -15.85 -13.74
N ILE A 25 -0.71 -16.55 -13.24
CA ILE A 25 -1.75 -17.25 -14.00
C ILE A 25 -3.11 -16.53 -13.94
N VAL A 26 -3.22 -15.42 -13.20
CA VAL A 26 -4.50 -14.71 -13.05
C VAL A 26 -4.71 -13.76 -14.24
N ASP A 27 -5.59 -14.14 -15.16
CA ASP A 27 -6.02 -13.37 -16.35
C ASP A 27 -6.89 -12.16 -15.94
N GLY A 28 -6.27 -11.19 -15.27
CA GLY A 28 -6.79 -9.82 -15.12
C GLY A 28 -7.78 -9.55 -13.98
N ASP A 29 -8.38 -10.56 -13.36
CA ASP A 29 -9.25 -10.39 -12.20
C ASP A 29 -8.71 -11.14 -10.97
N ASP A 30 -8.05 -10.39 -10.10
CA ASP A 30 -7.70 -10.85 -8.75
C ASP A 30 -8.56 -10.10 -7.73
N PRO A 31 -9.73 -10.61 -7.35
CA PRO A 31 -10.59 -9.92 -6.39
C PRO A 31 -9.97 -9.82 -4.98
N ASP A 32 -8.91 -10.60 -4.69
CA ASP A 32 -8.29 -10.68 -3.37
C ASP A 32 -6.97 -9.90 -3.24
N TRP A 33 -6.57 -9.17 -4.30
CA TRP A 33 -5.28 -8.45 -4.36
C TRP A 33 -5.01 -7.60 -3.11
N ALA A 34 -6.03 -6.87 -2.63
CA ALA A 34 -5.89 -5.96 -1.50
C ALA A 34 -5.67 -6.70 -0.18
N SER A 35 -6.30 -7.86 -0.02
CA SER A 35 -6.09 -8.74 1.14
C SER A 35 -4.67 -9.28 1.16
N TRP A 36 -4.15 -9.71 0.01
CA TRP A 36 -2.78 -10.18 -0.11
C TRP A 36 -1.77 -9.06 0.18
N TYR A 37 -1.97 -7.88 -0.41
CA TYR A 37 -1.12 -6.71 -0.15
C TYR A 37 -1.11 -6.34 1.32
N ALA A 38 -2.28 -6.29 1.97
CA ALA A 38 -2.36 -5.92 3.39
C ALA A 38 -1.61 -6.93 4.27
N ASP A 39 -1.72 -8.23 4.01
CA ASP A 39 -0.96 -9.24 4.76
C ASP A 39 0.54 -9.13 4.52
N TRP A 40 0.96 -8.97 3.27
CA TRP A 40 2.38 -8.81 2.93
C TRP A 40 2.96 -7.55 3.57
N LEU A 41 2.29 -6.41 3.43
CA LEU A 41 2.73 -5.14 3.99
C LEU A 41 2.81 -5.17 5.52
N ILE A 42 1.83 -5.76 6.20
CA ILE A 42 1.81 -5.81 7.67
C ILE A 42 2.83 -6.80 8.22
N ARG A 43 3.02 -7.96 7.58
CA ARG A 43 3.73 -9.11 8.17
C ARG A 43 5.11 -9.35 7.59
N LEU A 44 5.34 -8.92 6.35
CA LEU A 44 6.53 -9.28 5.55
C LEU A 44 7.30 -8.04 5.06
N SER A 45 6.94 -6.85 5.53
CA SER A 45 7.59 -5.59 5.15
C SER A 45 7.86 -4.68 6.35
N GLU A 46 8.63 -3.62 6.13
CA GLU A 46 8.95 -2.59 7.11
C GLU A 46 7.82 -1.55 7.30
N LEU A 47 6.66 -1.70 6.64
CA LEU A 47 5.57 -0.73 6.71
C LEU A 47 5.17 -0.37 8.16
N PRO A 48 4.98 -1.33 9.10
CA PRO A 48 4.62 -0.98 10.48
C PRO A 48 5.67 -0.13 11.20
N THR A 49 6.95 -0.37 10.88
CA THR A 49 8.07 0.40 11.43
C THR A 49 8.06 1.82 10.89
N ILE A 50 7.85 2.00 9.58
CA ILE A 50 7.80 3.33 8.95
C ILE A 50 6.58 4.12 9.45
N LEU A 51 5.42 3.48 9.59
CA LEU A 51 4.20 4.11 10.09
C LEU A 51 4.21 4.36 11.61
N GLN A 52 5.18 3.79 12.34
CA GLN A 52 5.24 3.80 13.81
C GLN A 52 3.97 3.21 14.47
N THR A 53 3.24 2.38 13.72
CA THR A 53 2.05 1.67 14.16
C THR A 53 1.82 0.49 13.24
N THR A 54 1.13 -0.54 13.72
CA THR A 54 0.67 -1.63 12.85
C THR A 54 -0.79 -1.36 12.47
N PRO A 55 -1.10 -1.04 11.19
CA PRO A 55 -2.48 -0.89 10.75
C PRO A 55 -3.30 -2.14 11.04
N VAL A 56 -4.58 -1.97 11.38
CA VAL A 56 -5.51 -3.09 11.44
C VAL A 56 -5.69 -3.62 10.02
N ARG A 57 -5.50 -4.94 9.82
CA ARG A 57 -5.54 -5.56 8.47
C ARG A 57 -6.79 -5.18 7.68
N SER A 58 -7.99 -5.28 8.27
CA SER A 58 -9.23 -4.95 7.57
C SER A 58 -9.33 -3.47 7.18
N GLU A 59 -8.75 -2.57 7.98
CA GLU A 59 -8.69 -1.14 7.66
C GLU A 59 -7.73 -0.88 6.51
N LEU A 60 -6.54 -1.51 6.52
CA LEU A 60 -5.59 -1.39 5.42
C LEU A 60 -6.15 -1.97 4.11
N VAL A 61 -6.85 -3.11 4.15
CA VAL A 61 -7.54 -3.67 2.97
C VAL A 61 -8.56 -2.68 2.43
N TYR A 62 -9.40 -2.10 3.29
CA TYR A 62 -10.37 -1.10 2.88
C TYR A 62 -9.69 0.12 2.24
N GLU A 63 -8.61 0.60 2.84
CA GLU A 63 -7.89 1.77 2.34
C GLU A 63 -7.27 1.49 0.97
N LEU A 64 -6.64 0.33 0.75
CA LEU A 64 -6.07 -0.06 -0.54
C LEU A 64 -7.15 -0.08 -1.65
N VAL A 65 -8.31 -0.67 -1.38
CA VAL A 65 -9.43 -0.69 -2.34
C VAL A 65 -9.96 0.72 -2.61
N SER A 66 -10.03 1.57 -1.58
CA SER A 66 -10.45 2.97 -1.71
C SER A 66 -9.47 3.77 -2.59
N LEU A 67 -8.17 3.56 -2.39
CA LEU A 67 -7.10 4.21 -3.15
C LEU A 67 -7.11 3.79 -4.62
N ASP A 68 -7.32 2.52 -4.92
CA ASP A 68 -7.44 2.03 -6.30
C ASP A 68 -8.61 2.69 -7.03
N ARG A 69 -9.77 2.79 -6.38
CA ARG A 69 -10.92 3.49 -6.95
C ARG A 69 -10.62 4.97 -7.19
N GLU A 70 -9.96 5.63 -6.24
CA GLU A 70 -9.61 7.04 -6.38
C GLU A 70 -8.57 7.29 -7.46
N PHE A 71 -7.53 6.47 -7.54
CA PHE A 71 -6.48 6.58 -8.55
C PHE A 71 -7.05 6.37 -9.96
N ASN A 72 -7.88 5.34 -10.14
CA ASN A 72 -8.54 5.06 -11.41
C ASN A 72 -9.57 6.14 -11.80
N ARG A 73 -10.19 6.80 -10.82
CA ARG A 73 -11.13 7.91 -11.03
C ARG A 73 -10.43 9.21 -11.39
N SER A 74 -9.42 9.60 -10.61
CA SER A 74 -8.72 10.88 -10.73
C SER A 74 -7.65 10.88 -11.83
N LYS A 75 -7.16 9.70 -12.23
CA LYS A 75 -6.12 9.50 -13.25
C LYS A 75 -4.95 10.47 -13.10
N PRO A 76 -4.32 10.50 -11.91
CA PRO A 76 -3.22 11.41 -11.68
C PRO A 76 -2.02 11.04 -12.55
N THR A 77 -1.13 12.00 -12.81
CA THR A 77 0.07 11.79 -13.63
C THR A 77 1.22 11.13 -12.86
N GLU A 78 1.09 11.01 -11.54
CA GLU A 78 2.12 10.39 -10.69
C GLU A 78 1.97 8.85 -10.67
N PRO A 79 3.07 8.12 -10.40
CA PRO A 79 3.00 6.67 -10.19
C PRO A 79 2.07 6.32 -9.02
N TRP A 80 1.30 5.25 -9.16
CA TRP A 80 0.33 4.81 -8.16
C TRP A 80 0.99 4.54 -6.81
N GLU A 81 2.23 4.04 -6.80
CA GLU A 81 2.97 3.75 -5.58
C GLU A 81 3.17 4.99 -4.71
N ARG A 82 3.48 6.13 -5.35
CA ARG A 82 3.68 7.41 -4.65
C ARG A 82 2.35 7.98 -4.17
N PHE A 83 1.31 7.90 -5.00
CA PHE A 83 -0.04 8.30 -4.61
C PHE A 83 -0.51 7.54 -3.36
N TYR A 84 -0.37 6.22 -3.37
CA TYR A 84 -0.80 5.35 -2.27
C TYR A 84 0.06 5.61 -1.03
N ALA A 85 1.39 5.68 -1.18
CA ALA A 85 2.30 5.92 -0.07
C ALA A 85 1.96 7.19 0.72
N ARG A 86 1.70 8.29 0.01
CA ARG A 86 1.32 9.57 0.62
C ARG A 86 0.03 9.45 1.43
N GLN A 87 -0.98 8.79 0.88
CA GLN A 87 -2.27 8.62 1.54
C GLN A 87 -2.18 7.67 2.75
N LEU A 88 -1.42 6.57 2.63
CA LEU A 88 -1.19 5.63 3.72
C LEU A 88 -0.45 6.30 4.89
N LEU A 89 0.56 7.11 4.61
CA LEU A 89 1.24 7.92 5.63
C LEU A 89 0.26 8.85 6.34
N GLN A 90 -0.51 9.63 5.57
CA GLN A 90 -1.48 10.56 6.13
C GLN A 90 -2.55 9.86 6.98
N ARG A 91 -2.97 8.66 6.58
CA ARG A 91 -4.06 7.91 7.23
C ARG A 91 -3.62 7.23 8.52
N PHE A 92 -2.41 6.65 8.54
CA PHE A 92 -1.97 5.73 9.58
C PHE A 92 -0.88 6.27 10.50
N GLN A 93 -0.12 7.30 10.09
CA GLN A 93 0.84 7.86 11.04
C GLN A 93 0.11 8.50 12.23
N PRO A 94 0.55 8.23 13.46
CA PRO A 94 -0.03 8.86 14.63
C PRO A 94 0.17 10.39 14.55
N ALA A 95 -0.84 11.14 14.98
CA ALA A 95 -0.69 12.58 15.15
C ALA A 95 0.50 12.82 16.10
N ARG A 96 1.51 13.57 15.65
CA ARG A 96 2.67 13.89 16.49
C ARG A 96 2.16 14.58 17.75
N ALA A 97 2.34 13.92 18.90
CA ALA A 97 2.11 14.57 20.18
C ALA A 97 3.07 15.76 20.29
N SER A 98 2.52 16.94 20.54
CA SER A 98 3.25 18.21 20.68
C SER A 98 4.01 18.27 22.00
#